data_AF-A0A5C8SPG1-F1
#
_entry.id   AF-A0A5C8SPG1-F1
#
_cell.length_a   1.000
_cell.length_b   1.000
_cell.length_c   1.000
_cell.angle_alpha   90.00
_cell.angle_beta   90.00
_cell.angle_gamma   90.00
#
_symmetry.space_group_name_H-M   'P 1'
#
loop_
_entity.id
_entity.type
_entity.pdbx_description
1 polymer ?
#
loop_
_entity_poly.entity_id
_entity_poly.type
_entity_poly.pdbx_seq_one_letter_code
_entity_poly.pdbx_strand_id
1 'polypeptide(L)'
;MARVTADELRTHRPMIDREKMAATTEADIHRHGIEDGEPADGDLPDGVLVVPSARLRLHLGMSQTVFAQAIGVPLKTVQNWEQGRTPPDPAARTLLALVAADPRHVLGLLGWAERDDVPDDQALEAETGTQSARKDKPTGRWFQCDADLRRAKMAARRA
;
A
#
# COMPACT_ATOMS: atom_id res chain seq x y z
N MET A 1 6.34 -26.27 20.02
CA MET A 1 5.59 -25.75 18.84
C MET A 1 5.62 -26.82 17.76
N ALA A 2 4.47 -27.35 17.34
CA ALA A 2 4.42 -28.39 16.31
C ALA A 2 4.75 -27.76 14.94
N ARG A 3 5.76 -28.30 14.25
CA ARG A 3 6.02 -27.99 12.84
C ARG A 3 5.24 -29.00 12.02
N VAL A 4 4.13 -28.56 11.43
CA VAL A 4 3.30 -29.39 10.52
C VAL A 4 3.81 -29.15 9.10
N THR A 5 3.99 -30.23 8.33
CA THR A 5 4.44 -30.17 6.94
C THR A 5 3.30 -29.75 6.00
N ALA A 6 3.64 -29.18 4.84
CA ALA A 6 2.64 -28.74 3.87
C ALA A 6 1.76 -29.89 3.34
N ASP A 7 2.26 -31.13 3.37
CA ASP A 7 1.52 -32.31 2.94
C ASP A 7 0.51 -32.79 4.01
N GLU A 8 0.89 -32.70 5.29
CA GLU A 8 -0.01 -32.94 6.42
C GLU A 8 -1.15 -31.91 6.48
N LEU A 9 -0.89 -30.64 6.13
CA LEU A 9 -1.94 -29.60 6.04
C LEU A 9 -2.97 -29.89 4.94
N ARG A 10 -2.55 -30.46 3.80
CA ARG A 10 -3.47 -30.83 2.72
C ARG A 10 -4.36 -32.00 3.10
N THR A 11 -3.83 -32.92 3.90
CA THR A 11 -4.53 -34.12 4.36
C THR A 11 -5.53 -33.79 5.47
N HIS A 12 -5.15 -32.92 6.41
CA HIS A 12 -6.03 -32.44 7.48
C HIS A 12 -6.77 -31.18 7.04
N ARG A 13 -7.76 -31.36 6.16
CA ARG A 13 -8.68 -30.29 5.80
C ARG A 13 -9.44 -29.84 7.06
N PRO A 14 -9.43 -28.54 7.42
CA PRO A 14 -10.11 -28.09 8.62
C PRO A 14 -11.62 -28.35 8.49
N MET A 15 -12.22 -28.78 9.59
CA MET A 15 -13.67 -28.96 9.71
C MET A 15 -14.32 -27.58 9.85
N ILE A 16 -14.51 -26.91 8.71
CA ILE A 16 -15.17 -25.61 8.64
C ILE A 16 -16.66 -25.85 8.41
N ASP A 17 -17.46 -25.43 9.38
CA ASP A 17 -18.91 -25.33 9.22
C ASP A 17 -19.22 -24.13 8.31
N ARG A 18 -19.46 -24.43 7.03
CA ARG A 18 -19.75 -23.41 6.01
C ARG A 18 -21.11 -22.76 6.22
N GLU A 19 -22.07 -23.47 6.78
CA GLU A 19 -23.40 -22.92 7.05
C GLU A 19 -23.31 -21.88 8.16
N LYS A 20 -22.54 -22.17 9.21
CA LYS A 20 -22.24 -21.20 10.27
C LYS A 20 -21.53 -19.94 9.74
N MET A 21 -20.55 -20.12 8.84
CA MET A 21 -19.88 -18.98 8.19
C MET A 21 -20.85 -18.14 7.35
N ALA A 22 -21.69 -18.79 6.54
CA ALA A 22 -22.66 -18.11 5.68
C ALA A 22 -23.81 -17.45 6.45
N ALA A 23 -24.13 -17.96 7.65
CA ALA A 23 -25.13 -17.39 8.55
C ALA A 23 -24.65 -16.11 9.25
N THR A 24 -23.34 -15.83 9.24
CA THR A 24 -22.82 -14.58 9.79
C THR A 24 -23.15 -13.45 8.82
N THR A 25 -24.11 -12.61 9.20
CA THR A 25 -24.56 -11.51 8.34
C THR A 25 -23.56 -10.35 8.38
N GLU A 26 -23.61 -9.47 7.39
CA GLU A 26 -22.80 -8.24 7.35
C GLU A 26 -22.99 -7.39 8.62
N ALA A 27 -24.21 -7.37 9.17
CA ALA A 27 -24.52 -6.67 10.41
C ALA A 27 -23.88 -7.33 11.64
N ASP A 28 -23.71 -8.66 11.63
CA ASP A 28 -23.03 -9.37 12.71
C ASP A 28 -21.51 -9.13 12.66
N ILE A 29 -20.94 -9.09 11.44
CA ILE A 29 -19.54 -8.73 11.23
C ILE A 29 -19.26 -7.31 11.77
N HIS A 30 -20.09 -6.34 11.37
CA HIS A 30 -19.95 -4.94 11.79
C HIS A 30 -20.05 -4.77 13.31
N ARG A 31 -21.03 -5.43 13.93
CA ARG A 31 -21.21 -5.41 15.39
C ARG A 31 -19.98 -5.91 16.13
N HIS A 32 -19.42 -7.06 15.72
CA HIS A 32 -18.22 -7.61 16.34
C HIS A 32 -17.01 -6.69 16.16
N GLY A 33 -16.87 -6.06 14.98
CA GLY A 33 -15.83 -5.06 14.74
C GLY A 33 -15.90 -3.90 15.75
N ILE A 34 -17.10 -3.34 15.98
CA ILE A 34 -17.30 -2.28 16.98
C ILE A 34 -16.95 -2.76 18.40
N GLU A 35 -17.37 -3.98 18.77
CA GLU A 35 -17.04 -4.57 20.08
C GLU A 35 -15.53 -4.76 20.27
N ASP A 36 -14.82 -5.11 19.20
CA ASP A 36 -13.36 -5.24 19.15
C ASP A 36 -12.63 -3.88 19.08
N GLY A 37 -13.37 -2.77 19.02
CA GLY A 37 -12.84 -1.41 18.99
C GLY A 37 -12.47 -0.91 17.59
N GLU A 38 -12.91 -1.59 16.53
CA GLU A 38 -12.86 -1.04 15.19
C GLU A 38 -13.83 0.14 15.06
N PRO A 39 -13.45 1.20 14.33
CA PRO A 39 -14.36 2.29 14.04
C PRO A 39 -15.52 1.75 13.19
N ALA A 40 -16.74 2.22 13.46
CA ALA A 40 -17.89 1.85 12.64
C ALA A 40 -17.64 2.26 11.18
N ASP A 41 -18.14 1.48 10.22
CA ASP A 41 -18.11 1.86 8.80
C ASP A 41 -18.63 3.30 8.61
N GLY A 42 -17.75 4.19 8.13
CA GLY A 42 -18.05 5.61 7.94
C GLY A 42 -17.63 6.54 9.09
N ASP A 43 -17.10 6.01 10.19
CA ASP A 43 -16.56 6.77 11.33
C ASP A 43 -15.08 7.19 11.12
N LEU A 44 -14.54 6.95 9.92
CA LEU A 44 -13.31 7.59 9.50
C LEU A 44 -13.61 9.06 9.24
N PRO A 45 -12.94 10.01 9.93
CA PRO A 45 -13.21 11.41 9.71
C PRO A 45 -13.01 11.77 8.24
N ASP A 46 -13.99 12.46 7.65
CA ASP A 46 -13.86 13.03 6.32
C ASP A 46 -12.55 13.82 6.24
N GLY A 47 -11.65 13.41 5.33
CA GLY A 47 -10.34 14.02 5.14
C GLY A 47 -9.13 13.22 5.62
N VAL A 48 -9.28 11.99 6.12
CA VAL A 48 -8.11 11.12 6.33
C VAL A 48 -7.50 10.75 4.98
N LEU A 49 -6.32 11.29 4.70
CA LEU A 49 -5.49 10.88 3.57
C LEU A 49 -5.00 9.44 3.79
N VAL A 50 -5.75 8.46 3.29
CA VAL A 50 -5.34 7.05 3.31
C VAL A 50 -4.65 6.72 2.00
N VAL A 51 -3.32 6.85 1.97
CA VAL A 51 -2.49 6.34 0.88
C VAL A 51 -1.90 4.99 1.32
N PRO A 52 -2.29 3.86 0.70
CA PRO A 52 -1.71 2.57 1.03
C PRO A 52 -0.20 2.55 0.70
N SER A 53 0.65 2.41 1.72
CA SER A 53 2.11 2.44 1.58
C SER A 53 2.62 1.43 0.55
N ALA A 54 2.11 0.20 0.59
CA ALA A 54 2.48 -0.86 -0.37
C ALA A 54 2.22 -0.45 -1.82
N ARG A 55 1.07 0.16 -2.09
CA ARG A 55 0.69 0.56 -3.45
C ARG A 55 1.54 1.71 -3.95
N LEU A 56 1.80 2.70 -3.10
CA LEU A 56 2.69 3.82 -3.41
C LEU A 56 4.11 3.32 -3.69
N ARG A 57 4.65 2.46 -2.81
CA ARG A 57 5.98 1.88 -2.95
C ARG A 57 6.14 1.11 -4.26
N LEU A 58 5.19 0.24 -4.59
CA LEU A 58 5.23 -0.54 -5.83
C LEU A 58 5.14 0.37 -7.06
N HIS A 59 4.36 1.44 -7.00
CA HIS A 59 4.30 2.43 -8.08
C HIS A 59 5.63 3.16 -8.29
N LEU A 60 6.41 3.35 -7.22
CA LEU A 60 7.75 3.94 -7.27
C LEU A 60 8.85 2.94 -7.64
N GLY A 61 8.53 1.65 -7.83
CA GLY A 61 9.51 0.62 -8.17
C GLY A 61 10.48 0.29 -7.05
N MET A 62 10.10 0.53 -5.79
CA MET A 62 11.02 0.38 -4.64
C MET A 62 10.78 -0.92 -3.86
N SER A 63 11.86 -1.54 -3.40
CA SER A 63 11.79 -2.56 -2.34
C SER A 63 11.36 -1.93 -1.01
N GLN A 64 10.88 -2.73 -0.05
CA GLN A 64 10.49 -2.21 1.27
C GLN A 64 11.65 -1.48 1.97
N THR A 65 12.86 -2.01 1.87
CA THR A 65 14.07 -1.41 2.47
C THR A 65 14.40 -0.07 1.83
N VAL A 66 14.36 0.01 0.49
CA VAL A 66 14.65 1.25 -0.24
C VAL A 66 13.60 2.31 0.07
N PHE A 67 12.32 1.92 0.04
CA PHE A 67 11.22 2.83 0.35
C PHE A 67 11.30 3.37 1.78
N ALA A 68 11.59 2.51 2.76
CA ALA A 68 11.76 2.89 4.15
C ALA A 68 12.89 3.93 4.32
N GLN A 69 14.03 3.73 3.67
CA GLN A 69 15.13 4.70 3.66
C GLN A 69 14.72 6.02 2.98
N ALA A 70 14.05 5.95 1.84
CA ALA A 70 13.64 7.12 1.06
C ALA A 70 12.68 8.04 1.82
N ILE A 71 11.79 7.48 2.65
CA ILE A 71 10.85 8.26 3.46
C ILE A 71 11.33 8.51 4.90
N GLY A 72 12.52 8.03 5.26
CA GLY A 72 13.11 8.24 6.59
C GLY A 72 12.42 7.48 7.73
N VAL A 73 11.81 6.32 7.45
CA VAL A 73 11.05 5.51 8.41
C VAL A 73 11.73 4.15 8.61
N PRO A 74 11.75 3.56 9.83
CA PRO A 74 12.31 2.23 10.02
C PRO A 74 11.62 1.17 9.15
N LEU A 75 12.40 0.24 8.57
CA LEU A 75 11.86 -0.86 7.75
C LEU A 75 10.74 -1.64 8.46
N LYS A 76 10.92 -1.90 9.76
CA LYS A 76 9.93 -2.62 10.56
C LYS A 76 8.59 -1.91 10.62
N THR A 77 8.60 -0.58 10.63
CA THR A 77 7.41 0.26 10.63
C THR A 77 6.68 0.16 9.29
N VAL A 78 7.39 0.26 8.16
CA VAL A 78 6.82 0.06 6.82
C VAL A 78 6.20 -1.34 6.69
N GLN A 79 6.88 -2.38 7.18
CA GLN A 79 6.35 -3.74 7.19
C GLN A 79 5.06 -3.86 8.00
N ASN A 80 5.00 -3.27 9.19
CA ASN A 80 3.79 -3.29 10.01
C ASN A 80 2.62 -2.57 9.33
N TRP A 81 2.88 -1.48 8.61
CA TRP A 81 1.88 -0.76 7.81
C TRP A 81 1.36 -1.61 6.64
N GLU A 82 2.26 -2.20 5.86
CA GLU A 82 1.88 -3.00 4.68
C GLU A 82 1.18 -4.31 5.05
N GLN A 83 1.46 -4.84 6.24
CA GLN A 83 0.79 -6.02 6.79
C GLN A 83 -0.49 -5.68 7.57
N GLY A 84 -0.84 -4.40 7.71
CA GLY A 84 -2.02 -3.96 8.45
C GLY A 84 -1.96 -4.16 9.97
N ARG A 85 -0.78 -4.47 10.54
CA ARG A 85 -0.61 -4.64 12.00
C ARG A 85 -0.76 -3.34 12.76
N THR A 86 -0.37 -2.23 12.13
CA THR A 86 -0.52 -0.87 12.65
C THR A 86 -0.77 0.06 11.48
N PRO A 87 -1.69 1.03 11.57
CA PRO A 87 -1.81 2.05 10.53
C PRO A 87 -0.65 3.06 10.63
N PRO A 88 -0.33 3.78 9.53
CA PRO A 88 0.54 4.95 9.61
C PRO A 88 -0.09 6.01 10.54
N ASP A 89 0.75 6.67 11.34
CA ASP A 89 0.33 7.80 12.16
C ASP A 89 -0.05 9.02 11.27
N PRO A 90 -0.69 10.07 11.82
CA PRO A 90 -1.14 11.21 11.02
C PRO A 90 -0.04 11.95 10.24
N ALA A 91 1.17 12.06 10.80
CA ALA A 91 2.29 12.70 10.11
C ALA A 91 2.78 11.82 8.96
N ALA A 92 2.88 10.51 9.19
CA ALA A 92 3.21 9.53 8.16
C ALA A 92 2.18 9.51 7.02
N ARG A 93 0.87 9.59 7.32
CA ARG A 93 -0.19 9.69 6.29
C ARG A 93 -0.01 10.92 5.41
N THR A 94 0.30 12.06 6.02
CA THR A 94 0.58 13.31 5.31
C THR A 94 1.80 13.15 4.40
N LEU A 95 2.89 12.56 4.91
CA LEU A 95 4.09 12.29 4.11
C LEU A 95 3.79 11.37 2.92
N LEU A 96 3.06 10.27 3.13
CA LEU A 96 2.68 9.35 2.07
C LEU A 96 1.82 10.04 0.99
N ALA A 97 0.92 10.94 1.39
CA ALA A 97 0.14 11.74 0.47
C ALA A 97 0.98 12.74 -0.34
N LEU A 98 1.93 13.42 0.31
CA LEU A 98 2.87 14.32 -0.37
C LEU A 98 3.73 13.56 -1.38
N VAL A 99 4.31 12.41 -0.98
CA VAL A 99 5.09 11.56 -1.88
C VAL A 99 4.24 11.05 -3.03
N ALA A 100 2.97 10.71 -2.81
CA ALA A 100 2.07 10.30 -3.89
C ALA A 100 1.77 11.45 -4.88
N ALA A 101 1.71 12.69 -4.40
CA ALA A 101 1.39 13.85 -5.23
C ALA A 101 2.59 14.34 -6.06
N ASP A 102 3.80 14.39 -5.49
CA ASP A 102 5.02 14.79 -6.20
C ASP A 102 6.23 14.00 -5.69
N PRO A 103 6.41 12.73 -6.14
CA PRO A 103 7.47 11.87 -5.62
C PRO A 103 8.85 12.46 -5.85
N ARG A 104 9.10 13.07 -7.01
CA ARG A 104 10.42 13.61 -7.36
C ARG A 104 10.82 14.74 -6.44
N HIS A 105 9.92 15.70 -6.24
CA HIS A 105 10.22 16.85 -5.40
C HIS A 105 10.32 16.46 -3.93
N VAL A 106 9.34 15.70 -3.42
CA VAL A 106 9.28 15.34 -1.99
C VAL A 106 10.42 14.42 -1.60
N LEU A 107 10.71 13.36 -2.37
CA LEU A 107 11.86 12.50 -2.10
C LEU A 107 13.17 13.30 -2.22
N GLY A 108 13.23 14.27 -3.14
CA GLY A 108 14.38 15.15 -3.24
C GLY A 108 14.61 16.02 -2.00
N LEU A 109 13.55 16.56 -1.41
CA LEU A 109 13.61 17.28 -0.14
C LEU A 109 14.08 16.39 1.02
N LEU A 110 13.79 15.08 0.96
CA LEU A 110 14.25 14.09 1.93
C LEU A 110 15.70 13.63 1.68
N GLY A 111 16.41 14.22 0.72
CA GLY A 111 17.79 13.89 0.40
C GLY A 111 17.94 12.67 -0.52
N TRP A 112 16.87 12.25 -1.18
CA TRP A 112 16.87 11.13 -2.14
C TRP A 112 17.06 11.59 -3.61
N ALA A 113 17.33 12.87 -3.84
CA ALA A 113 17.36 13.50 -5.18
C ALA A 113 18.64 13.30 -6.00
N GLU A 114 19.71 12.74 -5.45
CA GLU A 114 21.04 12.80 -6.09
C GLU A 114 21.59 11.45 -6.55
N ARG A 115 20.71 10.44 -6.61
CA ARG A 115 21.02 9.16 -7.23
C ARG A 115 20.21 9.04 -8.51
N ASP A 116 20.89 9.17 -9.65
CA ASP A 116 20.42 8.64 -10.94
C ASP A 116 20.14 7.12 -10.87
N ASP A 117 20.50 6.51 -9.74
CA ASP A 117 20.24 5.16 -9.25
C ASP A 117 18.97 5.06 -8.39
N VAL A 118 17.81 5.51 -8.90
CA VAL A 118 16.56 4.79 -8.57
C VAL A 118 16.80 3.38 -9.09
N PRO A 119 16.97 2.35 -8.25
CA PRO A 119 17.43 1.05 -8.72
C PRO A 119 16.46 0.53 -9.78
N ASP A 120 16.99 0.38 -10.99
CA ASP A 120 16.35 -0.32 -12.09
C ASP A 120 16.10 -1.77 -11.66
N ASP A 121 14.83 -2.10 -11.49
CA ASP A 121 14.14 -3.39 -11.63
C ASP A 121 14.67 -4.72 -11.03
N GLN A 122 15.89 -4.83 -10.48
CA GLN A 122 16.44 -6.19 -10.20
C GLN A 122 15.95 -6.87 -8.91
N ALA A 123 15.12 -6.23 -8.10
CA ALA A 123 14.59 -6.84 -6.87
C ALA A 123 13.19 -7.46 -7.01
N LEU A 124 12.41 -7.07 -8.03
CA LEU A 124 11.08 -7.64 -8.27
C LEU A 124 11.15 -8.98 -9.02
N GLU A 125 12.23 -9.25 -9.75
CA GLU A 125 12.40 -10.52 -10.49
C GLU A 125 12.79 -11.71 -9.60
N ALA A 126 13.36 -11.47 -8.40
CA ALA A 126 13.87 -12.56 -7.56
C ALA A 126 12.79 -13.30 -6.74
N GLU A 127 11.60 -12.71 -6.55
CA GLU A 127 10.58 -13.26 -5.65
C GLU A 127 9.36 -13.86 -6.37
N THR A 128 9.16 -13.56 -7.66
CA THR A 128 8.04 -14.11 -8.43
C THR A 128 8.54 -14.83 -9.67
N GLY A 129 8.93 -16.09 -9.49
CA GLY A 129 9.03 -17.04 -10.59
C GLY A 129 7.64 -17.32 -11.16
N THR A 130 7.07 -16.40 -11.95
CA THR A 130 5.98 -16.66 -12.90
C THR A 130 5.96 -15.56 -13.94
N GLN A 131 6.45 -15.91 -15.11
CA GLN A 131 6.42 -15.14 -16.34
C GLN A 131 4.98 -15.07 -16.88
N SER A 132 4.36 -13.89 -16.92
CA SER A 132 3.35 -13.61 -17.97
C SER A 132 3.00 -12.13 -18.08
N ALA A 133 3.22 -11.62 -19.29
CA ALA A 133 2.88 -10.28 -19.73
C ALA A 133 1.39 -9.96 -19.57
N ARG A 134 1.07 -8.74 -19.08
CA ARG A 134 0.04 -7.85 -19.64
C ARG A 134 0.43 -6.39 -19.43
N LYS A 135 0.69 -5.70 -20.54
CA LYS A 135 0.62 -4.24 -20.66
C LYS A 135 -0.84 -3.85 -20.40
N ASP A 136 -1.15 -3.27 -19.25
CA ASP A 136 -2.32 -2.41 -19.07
C ASP A 136 -2.07 -1.50 -17.87
N LYS A 137 -1.93 -0.20 -18.13
CA LYS A 137 -1.81 0.82 -17.06
C LYS A 137 -3.20 0.98 -16.42
N PRO A 138 -3.36 0.84 -15.08
CA PRO A 138 -4.66 1.08 -14.48
C PRO A 138 -4.97 2.58 -14.46
N THR A 139 -5.88 2.98 -15.34
CA THR A 139 -6.55 4.29 -15.34
C THR A 139 -7.58 4.34 -14.20
N GLY A 140 -7.10 4.65 -12.99
CA GLY A 140 -7.95 4.95 -11.84
C GLY A 140 -8.21 6.46 -11.72
N ARG A 141 -9.44 6.81 -11.31
CA ARG A 141 -9.98 8.19 -11.20
C ARG A 141 -9.11 9.18 -10.41
N TRP A 142 -8.27 8.68 -9.50
CA TRP A 142 -7.32 9.44 -8.69
C TRP A 142 -6.19 10.10 -9.51
N PHE A 143 -5.95 9.62 -10.74
CA PHE A 143 -4.88 10.11 -11.63
C PHE A 143 -5.37 11.06 -12.73
N GLN A 144 -6.68 11.30 -12.88
CA GLN A 144 -7.17 12.28 -13.85
C GLN A 144 -6.73 13.71 -13.49
N CYS A 145 -6.56 14.01 -12.19
CA CYS A 145 -6.06 15.30 -11.69
C CYS A 145 -4.62 15.60 -12.14
N ASP A 146 -3.79 14.56 -12.31
CA ASP A 146 -2.36 14.66 -12.64
C ASP A 146 -2.13 15.09 -14.10
N ALA A 147 -3.03 14.71 -15.03
CA ALA A 147 -2.96 15.17 -16.42
C ALA A 147 -3.31 16.67 -16.57
N ASP A 148 -4.26 17.17 -15.78
CA ASP A 148 -4.70 18.56 -15.82
C ASP A 148 -3.70 19.50 -15.13
N LEU A 149 -3.06 19.06 -14.04
CA LEU A 149 -1.96 19.78 -13.39
C LEU A 149 -0.72 19.90 -14.29
N ARG A 150 -0.39 18.84 -15.05
CA ARG A 150 0.71 18.88 -16.03
C ARG A 150 0.41 19.82 -17.21
N ARG A 151 -0.84 19.85 -17.70
CA ARG A 151 -1.28 20.80 -18.74
C ARG A 151 -1.22 22.25 -18.25
N ALA A 152 -1.66 22.52 -17.02
CA ALA A 152 -1.63 23.85 -16.42
C ALA A 152 -0.18 24.37 -16.20
N LYS A 153 0.73 23.52 -15.70
CA LYS A 153 2.16 23.88 -15.53
C LYS A 153 2.89 24.12 -16.86
N MET A 154 2.52 23.40 -17.93
CA MET A 154 3.10 23.59 -19.26
C MET A 154 2.58 24.88 -19.93
N ALA A 155 1.32 25.26 -19.69
CA ALA A 155 0.77 26.52 -20.17
C ALA A 155 1.44 27.73 -19.49
N ALA A 156 1.70 27.65 -18.17
CA ALA A 156 2.36 28.71 -17.41
C ALA A 156 3.86 28.90 -17.72
N ARG A 157 4.51 27.95 -18.41
CA ARG A 157 5.90 28.05 -18.85
C ARG A 157 6.06 28.62 -20.28
N ARG A 158 4.95 28.82 -20.99
CA ARG A 158 4.93 29.32 -22.39
C ARG A 158 4.35 30.74 -22.52
N ALA A 159 3.87 31.32 -21.43
CA ALA A 159 3.44 32.72 -21.32
C ALA A 159 4.54 33.53 -20.62
#